data_AF-A0A7Y5HVA4-F1
#
_entry.id   AF-A0A7Y5HVA4-F1
#
_cell.length_a   1.000
_cell.length_b   1.000
_cell.length_c   1.000
_cell.angle_alpha   90.00
_cell.angle_beta   90.00
_cell.angle_gamma   90.00
#
_symmetry.space_group_name_H-M   'P 1'
#
loop_
_entity.id
_entity.type
_entity.pdbx_description
1 polymer ?
#
loop_
_entity_poly.entity_id
_entity_poly.type
_entity_poly.pdbx_seq_one_letter_code
_entity_poly.pdbx_strand_id
1 'polypeptide(L)'
;MQAPSAWAQSGTMVRVVTGAGPVDIRLHEASAPRTVANFLAYVRSGAFNSSLFHRLLPGFALQGGGLTWNAAAQPALGLVPTFAPIANEFSPLRSNLRGTVAMAKQPDDPDSATSQWFVNLADNATNLDAQNGGFTVFGAVTAPGMAVVDVLAALPKVDAKACTNLGEAAVALAQVPMLVRPADCNAVSGSHLVLMQSVRELPPRHTLAHSERVFDYLEAAFPKWAAPASPPTQQGSGFVYRYYAQTQTYLAVMGNEVLALAPALSPLVLSLGALADWMALAQGVGY
;
A
#
# COMPACT_ATOMS: atom_id res chain seq x y z
N MET A 1 13.81 20.09 16.42
CA MET A 1 12.48 19.87 15.80
C MET A 1 12.57 20.40 14.38
N GLN A 2 12.70 19.53 13.37
CA GLN A 2 12.60 19.96 11.97
C GLN A 2 11.14 20.24 11.66
N ALA A 3 10.85 21.39 11.05
CA ALA A 3 9.52 21.72 10.55
C ALA A 3 9.07 20.65 9.54
N PRO A 4 7.75 20.35 9.44
CA PRO A 4 7.25 19.52 8.36
C PRO A 4 7.67 20.15 7.03
N SER A 5 8.39 19.40 6.20
CA SER A 5 8.73 19.87 4.86
C SER A 5 7.43 20.21 4.10
N ALA A 6 7.48 21.23 3.24
CA ALA A 6 6.36 21.74 2.45
C ALA A 6 5.68 20.70 1.50
N TRP A 7 6.08 19.44 1.57
CA TRP A 7 5.49 18.28 0.90
C TRP A 7 4.28 17.70 1.67
N ALA A 8 3.95 18.27 2.84
CA ALA A 8 2.95 17.74 3.75
C ALA A 8 1.47 17.98 3.35
N GLN A 9 1.15 18.79 2.32
CA GLN A 9 -0.23 19.24 2.11
C GLN A 9 -0.95 18.88 0.80
N SER A 10 -0.28 18.39 -0.25
CA SER A 10 -1.00 17.95 -1.46
C SER A 10 -0.33 16.75 -2.12
N GLY A 11 -1.01 15.61 -2.05
CA GLY A 11 -0.66 14.40 -2.77
C GLY A 11 -1.85 13.45 -2.76
N THR A 12 -2.26 12.92 -3.91
CA THR A 12 -3.23 11.81 -3.96
C THR A 12 -2.74 10.69 -3.07
N MET A 13 -3.64 10.15 -2.25
CA MET A 13 -3.36 8.98 -1.44
C MET A 13 -3.85 7.74 -2.16
N VAL A 14 -3.01 6.71 -2.23
CA VAL A 14 -3.39 5.40 -2.71
C VAL A 14 -3.29 4.40 -1.57
N ARG A 15 -4.35 3.65 -1.34
CA ARG A 15 -4.41 2.57 -0.34
C ARG A 15 -4.26 1.22 -1.03
N VAL A 16 -3.23 0.49 -0.63
CA VAL A 16 -2.99 -0.92 -1.01
C VAL A 16 -3.45 -1.81 0.14
N VAL A 17 -4.57 -2.50 -0.02
CA VAL A 17 -5.09 -3.42 1.00
C VAL A 17 -4.43 -4.79 0.83
N THR A 18 -3.82 -5.30 1.90
CA THR A 18 -3.18 -6.62 1.93
C THR A 18 -3.74 -7.47 3.06
N GLY A 19 -3.43 -8.77 3.06
CA GLY A 19 -3.77 -9.66 4.18
C GLY A 19 -3.11 -9.28 5.52
N ALA A 20 -2.05 -8.46 5.51
CA ALA A 20 -1.40 -7.96 6.72
C ALA A 20 -1.94 -6.59 7.18
N GLY A 21 -2.78 -5.94 6.37
CA GLY A 21 -3.30 -4.59 6.61
C GLY A 21 -3.13 -3.66 5.40
N PRO A 22 -3.67 -2.44 5.50
CA PRO A 22 -3.53 -1.42 4.46
C PRO A 22 -2.13 -0.78 4.49
N VAL A 23 -1.59 -0.51 3.30
CA VAL A 23 -0.38 0.30 3.08
C VAL A 23 -0.79 1.53 2.29
N ASP A 24 -0.68 2.70 2.90
CA ASP A 24 -1.06 3.96 2.27
C ASP A 24 0.17 4.69 1.73
N ILE A 25 0.06 5.13 0.49
CA ILE A 25 1.12 5.78 -0.27
C ILE A 25 0.65 7.18 -0.66
N ARG A 26 1.39 8.19 -0.22
CA ARG A 26 1.20 9.57 -0.65
C ARG A 26 2.04 9.83 -1.88
N LEU A 27 1.40 10.20 -2.98
CA LEU A 27 2.06 10.43 -4.26
C LEU A 27 2.67 11.85 -4.35
N HIS A 28 3.66 12.03 -5.22
CA HIS A 28 4.42 13.27 -5.41
C HIS A 28 4.17 13.89 -6.79
N GLU A 29 2.90 14.17 -7.11
CA GLU A 29 2.46 14.50 -8.48
C GLU A 29 3.15 15.74 -9.05
N ALA A 30 3.37 16.77 -8.22
CA ALA A 30 4.03 18.00 -8.66
C ALA A 30 5.47 17.78 -9.13
N SER A 31 6.12 16.70 -8.67
CA SER A 31 7.55 16.49 -8.84
C SER A 31 7.92 15.26 -9.68
N ALA A 32 6.97 14.32 -9.85
CA ALA A 32 7.08 13.16 -10.74
C ALA A 32 5.74 12.93 -11.49
N PRO A 33 5.25 13.93 -12.25
CA PRO A 33 3.90 13.92 -12.80
C PRO A 33 3.64 12.75 -13.75
N ARG A 34 4.60 12.37 -14.61
CA ARG A 34 4.39 11.26 -15.57
C ARG A 34 4.36 9.93 -14.87
N THR A 35 5.21 9.75 -13.87
CA THR A 35 5.32 8.53 -13.08
C THR A 35 4.08 8.33 -12.23
N VAL A 36 3.60 9.39 -11.58
CA VAL A 36 2.34 9.34 -10.84
C VAL A 36 1.16 9.08 -11.78
N ALA A 37 1.08 9.77 -12.93
CA ALA A 37 0.01 9.53 -13.90
C ALA A 37 -0.01 8.08 -14.39
N ASN A 38 1.15 7.50 -14.67
CA ASN A 38 1.29 6.09 -15.03
C ASN A 38 0.83 5.16 -13.90
N PHE A 39 1.31 5.36 -12.67
CA PHE A 39 0.91 4.55 -11.52
C PHE A 39 -0.61 4.61 -11.29
N LEU A 40 -1.19 5.81 -11.30
CA LEU A 40 -2.63 6.01 -11.16
C LEU A 40 -3.43 5.41 -12.31
N ALA A 41 -2.89 5.34 -13.53
CA ALA A 41 -3.56 4.65 -14.63
C ALA A 41 -3.75 3.15 -14.34
N TYR A 42 -2.75 2.48 -13.74
CA TYR A 42 -2.89 1.09 -13.30
C TYR A 42 -3.82 0.92 -12.10
N VAL A 43 -3.80 1.87 -11.16
CA VAL A 43 -4.75 1.88 -10.02
C VAL A 43 -6.19 1.99 -10.54
N ARG A 44 -6.47 2.98 -11.39
CA ARG A 44 -7.80 3.29 -11.93
C ARG A 44 -8.32 2.21 -12.88
N SER A 45 -7.46 1.52 -13.61
CA SER A 45 -7.86 0.37 -14.44
C SER A 45 -8.16 -0.89 -13.62
N GLY A 46 -7.82 -0.90 -12.33
CA GLY A 46 -7.93 -2.07 -11.47
C GLY A 46 -6.85 -3.12 -11.72
N ALA A 47 -5.83 -2.82 -12.53
CA ALA A 47 -4.76 -3.76 -12.89
C ALA A 47 -3.94 -4.26 -11.67
N PHE A 48 -3.88 -3.47 -10.59
CA PHE A 48 -3.23 -3.89 -9.35
C PHE A 48 -4.15 -4.68 -8.40
N ASN A 49 -5.45 -4.76 -8.65
CA ASN A 49 -6.33 -5.60 -7.84
C ASN A 49 -5.99 -7.07 -8.06
N SER A 50 -5.85 -7.82 -6.97
CA SER A 50 -5.33 -9.20 -6.96
C SER A 50 -3.91 -9.35 -7.51
N SER A 51 -3.17 -8.25 -7.70
CA SER A 51 -1.71 -8.32 -7.88
C SER A 51 -1.01 -8.73 -6.59
N LEU A 52 0.31 -8.95 -6.61
CA LEU A 52 1.04 -9.39 -5.43
C LEU A 52 2.39 -8.69 -5.27
N PHE A 53 2.88 -8.67 -4.04
CA PHE A 53 4.30 -8.44 -3.78
C PHE A 53 5.06 -9.73 -4.12
N HIS A 54 5.67 -9.75 -5.30
CA HIS A 54 6.31 -10.95 -5.85
C HIS A 54 7.80 -11.08 -5.52
N ARG A 55 8.42 -10.04 -4.93
CA ARG A 55 9.83 -10.07 -4.57
C ARG A 55 10.13 -9.26 -3.32
N LEU A 56 10.80 -9.89 -2.36
CA LEU A 56 11.31 -9.31 -1.13
C LEU A 56 12.83 -9.48 -1.08
N LEU A 57 13.53 -8.35 -1.03
CA LEU A 57 14.95 -8.25 -0.71
C LEU A 57 15.08 -7.60 0.68
N PRO A 58 15.29 -8.40 1.75
CA PRO A 58 15.40 -7.88 3.11
C PRO A 58 16.46 -6.78 3.21
N GLY A 59 16.11 -5.67 3.86
CA GLY A 59 17.00 -4.50 4.01
C GLY A 59 17.22 -3.71 2.72
N PHE A 60 16.49 -3.99 1.64
CA PHE A 60 16.60 -3.27 0.38
C PHE A 60 15.23 -2.85 -0.15
N ALA A 61 14.42 -3.78 -0.66
CA ALA A 61 13.18 -3.44 -1.35
C ALA A 61 12.10 -4.53 -1.25
N LEU A 62 10.84 -4.10 -1.18
CA LEU A 62 9.65 -4.94 -1.36
C LEU A 62 8.96 -4.52 -2.66
N GLN A 63 8.91 -5.43 -3.64
CA GLN A 63 8.52 -5.14 -5.02
C GLN A 63 7.21 -5.85 -5.41
N GLY A 64 6.37 -5.14 -6.17
CA GLY A 64 5.06 -5.60 -6.65
C GLY A 64 4.68 -5.03 -8.02
N GLY A 65 3.42 -5.22 -8.41
CA GLY A 65 2.84 -4.67 -9.63
C GLY A 65 3.20 -5.38 -10.94
N GLY A 66 3.93 -6.49 -10.88
CA GLY A 66 4.35 -7.26 -12.06
C GLY A 66 3.53 -8.52 -12.32
N LEU A 67 2.96 -9.11 -11.26
CA LEU A 67 2.22 -10.36 -11.32
C LEU A 67 0.82 -10.20 -10.73
N THR A 68 -0.12 -11.03 -11.21
CA THR A 68 -1.49 -11.11 -10.74
C THR A 68 -1.89 -12.54 -10.39
N TRP A 69 -2.85 -12.68 -9.49
CA TRP A 69 -3.41 -13.96 -9.07
C TRP A 69 -4.90 -14.05 -9.40
N ASN A 70 -5.27 -15.06 -10.18
CA ASN A 70 -6.66 -15.40 -10.47
C ASN A 70 -6.88 -16.90 -10.22
N ALA A 71 -7.54 -17.24 -9.11
CA ALA A 71 -7.80 -18.64 -8.75
C ALA A 71 -8.66 -19.40 -9.77
N ALA A 72 -9.40 -18.70 -10.63
CA ALA A 72 -10.19 -19.31 -11.70
C ALA A 72 -9.39 -19.53 -13.01
N ALA A 73 -8.18 -18.98 -13.13
CA ALA A 73 -7.30 -19.17 -14.28
C ALA A 73 -6.40 -20.40 -14.12
N GLN A 74 -5.90 -20.93 -15.24
CA GLN A 74 -4.95 -22.04 -15.28
C GLN A 74 -3.80 -21.70 -16.26
N PRO A 75 -2.58 -21.40 -15.77
CA PRO A 75 -2.20 -21.27 -14.35
C PRO A 75 -2.88 -20.07 -13.67
N ALA A 76 -2.97 -20.10 -12.34
CA ALA A 76 -3.58 -19.03 -11.55
C ALA A 76 -2.71 -17.76 -11.47
N LEU A 77 -1.39 -17.91 -11.60
CA LEU A 77 -0.43 -16.81 -11.64
C LEU A 77 -0.31 -16.27 -13.07
N GLY A 78 -0.45 -14.96 -13.23
CA GLY A 78 -0.32 -14.27 -14.51
C GLY A 78 0.53 -13.01 -14.41
N LEU A 79 0.80 -12.39 -15.56
CA LEU A 79 1.46 -11.08 -15.64
C LEU A 79 0.42 -9.97 -15.56
N VAL A 80 0.78 -8.85 -14.93
CA VAL A 80 -0.01 -7.61 -15.05
C VAL A 80 0.18 -7.06 -16.47
N PRO A 81 -0.89 -6.83 -17.25
CA PRO A 81 -0.76 -6.21 -18.58
C PRO A 81 -0.14 -4.82 -18.47
N THR A 82 0.85 -4.52 -19.32
CA THR A 82 1.64 -3.29 -19.24
C THR A 82 1.21 -2.26 -20.28
N PHE A 83 1.12 -0.99 -19.86
CA PHE A 83 1.16 0.17 -20.75
C PHE A 83 2.56 0.40 -21.32
N ALA A 84 2.67 1.37 -22.23
CA ALA A 84 3.95 1.80 -22.79
C ALA A 84 4.90 2.30 -21.68
N PRO A 85 6.21 2.08 -21.83
CA PRO A 85 7.18 2.53 -20.85
C PRO A 85 7.23 4.07 -20.78
N ILE A 86 7.55 4.58 -19.59
CA ILE A 86 7.65 6.02 -19.33
C ILE A 86 9.11 6.45 -19.13
N ALA A 87 9.43 7.67 -19.55
CA ALA A 87 10.77 8.21 -19.29
C ALA A 87 10.97 8.49 -17.80
N ASN A 88 12.20 8.31 -17.35
CA ASN A 88 12.62 8.50 -15.98
C ASN A 88 12.46 9.96 -15.54
N GLU A 89 11.92 10.18 -14.35
CA GLU A 89 11.80 11.49 -13.70
C GLU A 89 12.63 11.52 -12.40
N PHE A 90 13.77 10.83 -12.39
CA PHE A 90 14.66 10.82 -11.23
C PHE A 90 15.13 12.24 -10.90
N SER A 91 15.23 12.52 -9.60
CA SER A 91 15.83 13.75 -9.08
C SER A 91 16.53 13.46 -7.77
N PRO A 92 17.74 14.00 -7.54
CA PRO A 92 18.44 13.84 -6.26
C PRO A 92 17.70 14.48 -5.08
N LEU A 93 16.75 15.40 -5.35
CA LEU A 93 15.86 15.96 -4.32
C LEU A 93 14.79 14.96 -3.84
N ARG A 94 14.62 13.84 -4.54
CA ARG A 94 13.72 12.72 -4.21
C ARG A 94 14.52 11.43 -4.19
N SER A 95 15.45 11.37 -3.23
CA SER A 95 16.36 10.25 -3.05
C SER A 95 15.64 8.97 -2.62
N ASN A 96 16.18 7.81 -3.00
CA ASN A 96 15.67 6.49 -2.62
C ASN A 96 15.98 6.16 -1.15
N LEU A 97 15.26 6.82 -0.24
CA LEU A 97 15.34 6.62 1.20
C LEU A 97 14.28 5.65 1.71
N ARG A 98 14.44 5.13 2.92
CA ARG A 98 13.48 4.22 3.53
C ARG A 98 12.06 4.78 3.50
N GLY A 99 11.10 3.94 3.10
CA GLY A 99 9.68 4.27 3.01
C GLY A 99 9.27 5.05 1.76
N THR A 100 10.22 5.41 0.89
CA THR A 100 9.87 5.94 -0.44
C THR A 100 9.42 4.83 -1.37
N VAL A 101 8.61 5.19 -2.37
CA VAL A 101 8.11 4.30 -3.42
C VAL A 101 8.68 4.74 -4.76
N ALA A 102 9.28 3.80 -5.48
CA ALA A 102 9.94 4.05 -6.76
C ALA A 102 9.56 3.01 -7.82
N MET A 103 9.71 3.38 -9.09
CA MET A 103 9.44 2.48 -10.23
C MET A 103 10.57 1.48 -10.43
N ALA A 104 10.24 0.22 -10.64
CA ALA A 104 11.21 -0.78 -11.10
C ALA A 104 11.47 -0.63 -12.61
N LYS A 105 12.68 -0.95 -13.05
CA LYS A 105 13.18 -0.75 -14.41
C LYS A 105 13.99 -1.95 -14.89
N GLN A 106 14.05 -2.14 -16.20
CA GLN A 106 15.00 -3.05 -16.83
C GLN A 106 16.44 -2.56 -16.54
N PRO A 107 17.40 -3.48 -16.37
CA PRO A 107 18.82 -3.13 -16.32
C PRO A 107 19.23 -2.36 -17.59
N ASP A 108 20.08 -1.36 -17.42
CA ASP A 108 20.67 -0.56 -18.51
C ASP A 108 19.69 0.19 -19.43
N ASP A 109 18.40 0.25 -19.06
CA ASP A 109 17.39 1.06 -19.73
C ASP A 109 16.68 1.96 -18.71
N PRO A 110 17.09 3.24 -18.60
CA PRO A 110 16.54 4.15 -17.61
C PRO A 110 15.07 4.51 -17.85
N ASP A 111 14.55 4.33 -19.07
CA ASP A 111 13.21 4.76 -19.49
C ASP A 111 12.26 3.58 -19.70
N SER A 112 12.54 2.44 -19.07
CA SER A 112 11.81 1.17 -19.22
C SER A 112 10.68 0.94 -18.22
N ALA A 113 10.40 1.89 -17.33
CA ALA A 113 9.41 1.71 -16.25
C ALA A 113 7.99 1.53 -16.83
N THR A 114 7.28 0.48 -16.38
CA THR A 114 5.88 0.20 -16.75
C THR A 114 4.99 0.07 -15.50
N SER A 115 4.62 -1.15 -15.09
CA SER A 115 3.68 -1.42 -13.99
C SER A 115 4.36 -1.73 -12.66
N GLN A 116 5.64 -2.11 -12.68
CA GLN A 116 6.34 -2.59 -11.49
C GLN A 116 6.88 -1.45 -10.64
N TRP A 117 6.72 -1.57 -9.34
CA TRP A 117 7.16 -0.59 -8.35
C TRP A 117 7.64 -1.30 -7.08
N PHE A 118 8.38 -0.59 -6.24
CA PHE A 118 8.86 -1.11 -4.97
C PHE A 118 8.84 -0.05 -3.87
N VAL A 119 8.75 -0.53 -2.64
CA VAL A 119 8.98 0.25 -1.42
C VAL A 119 10.42 0.04 -0.97
N ASN A 120 11.14 1.13 -0.73
CA ASN A 120 12.48 1.10 -0.14
C ASN A 120 12.39 0.71 1.35
N LEU A 121 13.03 -0.40 1.73
CA LEU A 121 13.07 -0.91 3.10
C LEU A 121 14.22 -0.34 3.94
N ALA A 122 15.20 0.27 3.27
CA ALA A 122 16.35 0.96 3.84
C ALA A 122 16.71 2.18 2.98
N ASP A 123 17.71 2.94 3.42
CA ASP A 123 18.28 4.02 2.62
C ASP A 123 19.17 3.43 1.51
N ASN A 124 18.66 3.47 0.28
CA ASN A 124 19.28 2.87 -0.89
C ASN A 124 19.89 3.91 -1.83
N ALA A 125 19.96 5.17 -1.42
CA ALA A 125 20.43 6.32 -2.20
C ALA A 125 21.80 6.08 -2.85
N THR A 126 22.76 5.50 -2.12
CA THR A 126 24.12 5.24 -2.62
C THR A 126 24.15 4.29 -3.82
N ASN A 127 23.10 3.49 -4.02
CA ASN A 127 22.97 2.55 -5.11
C ASN A 127 21.93 3.01 -6.15
N LEU A 128 20.68 3.19 -5.72
CA LEU A 128 19.54 3.47 -6.60
C LEU A 128 19.53 4.89 -7.17
N ASP A 129 20.20 5.86 -6.56
CA ASP A 129 20.31 7.20 -7.14
C ASP A 129 21.48 7.31 -8.12
N ALA A 130 22.46 6.40 -8.03
CA ALA A 130 23.73 6.46 -8.76
C ALA A 130 23.81 5.53 -9.98
N GLN A 131 22.82 4.65 -10.18
CA GLN A 131 22.82 3.67 -11.26
C GLN A 131 21.60 3.81 -12.17
N ASN A 132 21.70 3.31 -13.40
CA ASN A 132 20.58 3.24 -14.36
C ASN A 132 19.80 4.56 -14.50
N GLY A 133 20.52 5.70 -14.52
CA GLY A 133 19.93 7.05 -14.56
C GLY A 133 19.18 7.48 -13.29
N GLY A 134 19.31 6.74 -12.20
CA GLY A 134 18.57 6.91 -10.95
C GLY A 134 17.16 6.29 -11.02
N PHE A 135 16.61 5.90 -9.88
CA PHE A 135 15.26 5.33 -9.78
C PHE A 135 14.27 6.40 -9.32
N THR A 136 13.23 6.66 -10.12
CA THR A 136 12.25 7.71 -9.83
C THR A 136 11.42 7.38 -8.59
N VAL A 137 11.69 8.08 -7.49
CA VAL A 137 10.78 8.14 -6.35
C VAL A 137 9.58 9.02 -6.71
N PHE A 138 8.38 8.44 -6.63
CA PHE A 138 7.13 9.10 -6.99
C PHE A 138 6.11 9.14 -5.85
N GLY A 139 6.45 8.59 -4.69
CA GLY A 139 5.62 8.67 -3.50
C GLY A 139 6.35 8.20 -2.24
N ALA A 140 5.65 8.27 -1.11
CA ALA A 140 6.14 7.79 0.18
C ALA A 140 5.02 7.11 0.95
N VAL A 141 5.35 5.99 1.58
CA VAL A 141 4.44 5.26 2.47
C VAL A 141 4.21 6.09 3.74
N THR A 142 2.99 6.14 4.24
CA THR A 142 2.68 6.81 5.52
C THR A 142 3.34 6.09 6.70
N ALA A 143 3.52 6.78 7.82
CA ALA A 143 4.09 6.15 9.02
C ALA A 143 3.30 4.90 9.48
N PRO A 144 1.94 4.91 9.53
CA PRO A 144 1.17 3.69 9.76
C PRO A 144 1.39 2.60 8.71
N GLY A 145 1.40 2.97 7.43
CA GLY A 145 1.65 2.03 6.34
C GLY A 145 3.03 1.37 6.43
N MET A 146 4.05 2.09 6.91
CA MET A 146 5.39 1.53 7.09
C MET A 146 5.44 0.45 8.16
N ALA A 147 4.62 0.52 9.21
CA ALA A 147 4.52 -0.57 10.19
C ALA A 147 3.99 -1.86 9.54
N VAL A 148 3.05 -1.75 8.61
CA VAL A 148 2.55 -2.91 7.83
C VAL A 148 3.63 -3.41 6.87
N VAL A 149 4.34 -2.52 6.18
CA VAL A 149 5.48 -2.89 5.31
C VAL A 149 6.57 -3.64 6.09
N ASP A 150 6.87 -3.22 7.32
CA ASP A 150 7.84 -3.91 8.19
C ASP A 150 7.38 -5.33 8.56
N VAL A 151 6.09 -5.52 8.83
CA VAL A 151 5.50 -6.85 9.03
C VAL A 151 5.67 -7.71 7.76
N LEU A 152 5.38 -7.15 6.58
CA LEU A 152 5.55 -7.84 5.30
C LEU A 152 7.02 -8.19 5.02
N ALA A 153 7.96 -7.31 5.38
CA ALA A 153 9.39 -7.53 5.22
C ALA A 153 9.95 -8.59 6.18
N ALA A 154 9.24 -8.92 7.26
CA ALA A 154 9.59 -9.98 8.20
C ALA A 154 9.04 -11.36 7.82
N LEU A 155 8.22 -11.45 6.76
CA LEU A 155 7.65 -12.71 6.30
C LEU A 155 8.72 -13.69 5.78
N PRO A 156 8.45 -15.01 5.83
CA PRO A 156 9.33 -15.99 5.21
C PRO A 156 9.45 -15.73 3.70
N LYS A 157 10.69 -15.68 3.24
CA LYS A 157 11.04 -15.64 1.82
C LYS A 157 11.10 -17.05 1.25
N VAL A 158 10.37 -17.29 0.17
CA VAL A 158 10.27 -18.60 -0.49
C VAL A 158 10.76 -18.46 -1.93
N ASP A 159 11.58 -19.43 -2.37
CA ASP A 159 11.90 -19.61 -3.79
C ASP A 159 10.83 -20.52 -4.39
N ALA A 160 10.00 -19.96 -5.26
CA ALA A 160 8.91 -20.65 -5.93
C ALA A 160 9.14 -20.77 -7.45
N LYS A 161 10.37 -20.56 -7.94
CA LYS A 161 10.69 -20.66 -9.38
C LYS A 161 10.37 -22.02 -9.98
N ALA A 162 10.58 -23.07 -9.21
CA ALA A 162 10.39 -24.45 -9.65
C ALA A 162 8.97 -24.98 -9.42
N CYS A 163 8.04 -24.14 -8.91
CA CYS A 163 6.69 -24.57 -8.63
C CYS A 163 5.85 -24.63 -9.91
N THR A 164 5.70 -25.83 -10.46
CA THR A 164 5.11 -26.06 -11.79
C THR A 164 3.62 -25.72 -11.86
N ASN A 165 2.89 -25.80 -10.75
CA ASN A 165 1.49 -25.38 -10.61
C ASN A 165 1.28 -23.88 -10.85
N LEU A 166 2.35 -23.07 -10.77
CA LEU A 166 2.31 -21.62 -10.99
C LEU A 166 2.59 -21.23 -12.46
N GLY A 167 2.88 -22.21 -13.33
CA GLY A 167 3.17 -21.99 -14.74
C GLY A 167 4.44 -21.17 -15.00
N GLU A 168 4.57 -20.65 -16.22
CA GLU A 168 5.80 -19.99 -16.69
C GLU A 168 6.15 -18.71 -15.91
N ALA A 169 5.14 -18.00 -15.40
CA ALA A 169 5.34 -16.78 -14.61
C ALA A 169 6.08 -17.03 -13.28
N ALA A 170 6.15 -18.29 -12.82
CA ALA A 170 6.85 -18.68 -11.61
C ALA A 170 8.35 -18.31 -11.64
N VAL A 171 8.98 -18.18 -12.82
CA VAL A 171 10.40 -17.82 -12.94
C VAL A 171 10.74 -16.48 -12.28
N ALA A 172 9.75 -15.59 -12.11
CA ALA A 172 9.91 -14.32 -11.41
C ALA A 172 9.84 -14.43 -9.87
N LEU A 173 9.52 -15.61 -9.32
CA LEU A 173 9.22 -15.86 -7.91
C LEU A 173 10.42 -16.46 -7.14
N ALA A 174 11.62 -15.92 -7.31
CA ALA A 174 12.80 -16.42 -6.60
C ALA A 174 12.84 -16.07 -5.10
N GLN A 175 12.14 -15.01 -4.71
CA GLN A 175 12.30 -14.36 -3.41
C GLN A 175 10.96 -13.81 -2.93
N VAL A 176 9.91 -14.64 -2.96
CA VAL A 176 8.54 -14.20 -2.66
C VAL A 176 8.30 -14.13 -1.16
N PRO A 177 7.79 -13.02 -0.61
CA PRO A 177 7.25 -13.02 0.74
C PRO A 177 5.94 -13.82 0.77
N MET A 178 5.81 -14.75 1.73
CA MET A 178 4.58 -15.52 1.92
C MET A 178 4.04 -15.35 3.34
N LEU A 179 2.71 -15.21 3.48
CA LEU A 179 2.04 -15.09 4.77
C LEU A 179 2.25 -16.35 5.63
N VAL A 180 2.24 -17.51 4.98
CA VAL A 180 2.49 -18.82 5.57
C VAL A 180 3.39 -19.60 4.62
N ARG A 181 4.36 -20.34 5.16
CA ARG A 181 5.21 -21.21 4.33
C ARG A 181 4.36 -22.39 3.80
N PRO A 182 4.33 -22.62 2.47
CA PRO A 182 3.61 -23.76 1.90
C PRO A 182 4.30 -25.07 2.28
N ALA A 183 3.53 -26.17 2.30
CA ALA A 183 4.09 -27.50 2.60
C ALA A 183 5.10 -27.94 1.53
N ASP A 184 4.80 -27.66 0.26
CA ASP A 184 5.65 -27.89 -0.89
C ASP A 184 5.27 -26.93 -2.04
N CYS A 185 5.99 -27.03 -3.17
CA CYS A 185 5.74 -26.17 -4.34
C CYS A 185 4.33 -26.29 -4.91
N ASN A 186 3.76 -27.50 -4.94
CA ASN A 186 2.44 -27.75 -5.52
C ASN A 186 1.31 -27.21 -4.64
N ALA A 187 1.60 -26.93 -3.36
CA ALA A 187 0.66 -26.36 -2.41
C ALA A 187 0.54 -24.82 -2.49
N VAL A 188 1.38 -24.12 -3.27
CA VAL A 188 1.32 -22.65 -3.36
C VAL A 188 -0.03 -22.22 -3.93
N SER A 189 -0.70 -21.31 -3.21
CA SER A 189 -2.02 -20.80 -3.52
C SER A 189 -2.16 -19.35 -3.06
N GLY A 190 -3.25 -18.67 -3.43
CA GLY A 190 -3.50 -17.29 -3.06
C GLY A 190 -3.50 -17.01 -1.55
N SER A 191 -3.77 -18.00 -0.70
CA SER A 191 -3.70 -17.85 0.77
C SER A 191 -2.27 -17.74 1.31
N HIS A 192 -1.28 -18.21 0.55
CA HIS A 192 0.14 -18.11 0.92
C HIS A 192 0.73 -16.77 0.48
N LEU A 193 0.21 -16.19 -0.60
CA LEU A 193 0.77 -15.00 -1.24
C LEU A 193 0.35 -13.71 -0.52
N VAL A 194 1.22 -12.70 -0.57
CA VAL A 194 0.86 -11.34 -0.15
C VAL A 194 0.15 -10.65 -1.32
N LEU A 195 -1.15 -10.91 -1.44
CA LEU A 195 -2.00 -10.29 -2.46
C LEU A 195 -2.34 -8.84 -2.08
N MET A 196 -2.30 -7.96 -3.06
CA MET A 196 -2.93 -6.64 -3.07
C MET A 196 -4.42 -6.85 -3.36
N GLN A 197 -5.19 -7.11 -2.32
CA GLN A 197 -6.63 -7.42 -2.40
C GLN A 197 -7.41 -6.32 -3.12
N SER A 198 -7.03 -5.06 -2.87
CA SER A 198 -7.48 -3.92 -3.65
C SER A 198 -6.44 -2.81 -3.61
N VAL A 199 -6.28 -2.07 -4.71
CA VAL A 199 -5.51 -0.83 -4.76
C VAL A 199 -6.41 0.26 -5.29
N ARG A 200 -6.62 1.32 -4.50
CA ARG A 200 -7.51 2.42 -4.86
C ARG A 200 -6.97 3.76 -4.42
N GLU A 201 -7.37 4.81 -5.13
CA GLU A 201 -7.26 6.17 -4.63
C GLU A 201 -8.20 6.34 -3.43
N LEU A 202 -7.72 7.01 -2.38
CA LEU A 202 -8.61 7.62 -1.40
C LEU A 202 -9.07 8.97 -1.97
N PRO A 203 -10.32 9.40 -1.73
CA PRO A 203 -10.82 10.65 -2.29
C PRO A 203 -9.93 11.84 -1.90
N PRO A 204 -9.91 12.92 -2.71
CA PRO A 204 -9.08 14.09 -2.41
C PRO A 204 -9.39 14.65 -1.02
N ARG A 205 -8.35 14.76 -0.19
CA ARG A 205 -8.49 15.08 1.24
C ARG A 205 -9.18 16.40 1.53
N HIS A 206 -9.00 17.39 0.65
CA HIS A 206 -9.63 18.71 0.79
C HIS A 206 -11.14 18.68 0.50
N THR A 207 -11.64 17.64 -0.17
CA THR A 207 -13.07 17.43 -0.40
C THR A 207 -13.71 16.49 0.62
N LEU A 208 -12.91 15.82 1.46
CA LEU A 208 -13.40 14.87 2.44
C LEU A 208 -13.87 15.57 3.72
N ALA A 209 -14.99 15.08 4.27
CA ALA A 209 -15.41 15.44 5.61
C ALA A 209 -14.32 15.02 6.63
N HIS A 210 -14.18 15.77 7.73
CA HIS A 210 -13.19 15.44 8.77
C HIS A 210 -13.34 14.01 9.30
N SER A 211 -14.57 13.50 9.40
CA SER A 211 -14.85 12.12 9.81
C SER A 211 -14.21 11.08 8.89
N GLU A 212 -14.28 11.29 7.56
CA GLU A 212 -13.70 10.38 6.57
C GLU A 212 -12.19 10.27 6.74
N ARG A 213 -11.51 11.43 6.89
CA ARG A 213 -10.06 11.50 7.07
C ARG A 213 -9.63 10.83 8.37
N VAL A 214 -10.38 11.03 9.44
CA VAL A 214 -10.13 10.37 10.73
C VAL A 214 -10.35 8.87 10.64
N PHE A 215 -11.40 8.41 9.94
CA PHE A 215 -11.60 6.98 9.72
C PHE A 215 -10.48 6.36 8.90
N ASP A 216 -10.07 6.99 7.80
CA ASP A 216 -8.95 6.50 6.99
C ASP A 216 -7.65 6.41 7.80
N TYR A 217 -7.38 7.41 8.65
CA TYR A 217 -6.23 7.39 9.56
C TYR A 217 -6.33 6.26 10.59
N LEU A 218 -7.46 6.11 11.28
CA LEU A 218 -7.67 5.09 12.30
C LEU A 218 -7.59 3.67 11.70
N GLU A 219 -8.09 3.47 10.49
CA GLU A 219 -7.94 2.22 9.75
C GLU A 219 -6.48 1.86 9.50
N ALA A 220 -5.67 2.85 9.10
CA ALA A 220 -4.25 2.63 8.83
C ALA A 220 -3.43 2.44 10.11
N ALA A 221 -3.74 3.21 11.16
CA ALA A 221 -3.02 3.17 12.43
C ALA A 221 -3.37 1.95 13.28
N PHE A 222 -4.61 1.45 13.18
CA PHE A 222 -5.14 0.37 14.03
C PHE A 222 -5.80 -0.74 13.21
N PRO A 223 -5.10 -1.34 12.22
CA PRO A 223 -5.71 -2.28 11.27
C PRO A 223 -6.25 -3.55 11.93
N LYS A 224 -5.69 -3.96 13.08
CA LYS A 224 -6.18 -5.09 13.88
C LYS A 224 -7.64 -4.92 14.33
N TRP A 225 -8.09 -3.68 14.51
CA TRP A 225 -9.43 -3.36 15.00
C TRP A 225 -10.35 -2.83 13.90
N ALA A 226 -9.80 -2.45 12.75
CA ALA A 226 -10.51 -1.83 11.64
C ALA A 226 -10.38 -2.63 10.35
N ALA A 227 -10.87 -3.89 10.35
CA ALA A 227 -10.81 -4.79 9.21
C ALA A 227 -12.19 -5.35 8.80
N PRO A 228 -12.48 -5.53 7.49
CA PRO A 228 -11.62 -5.14 6.36
C PRO A 228 -11.53 -3.63 6.18
N ALA A 229 -10.43 -3.13 5.60
CA ALA A 229 -10.18 -1.70 5.45
C ALA A 229 -11.09 -1.02 4.41
N SER A 230 -11.50 0.21 4.75
CA SER A 230 -12.44 1.12 4.06
C SER A 230 -13.77 0.48 3.67
N PRO A 231 -14.55 0.04 4.67
CA PRO A 231 -15.96 -0.19 4.46
C PRO A 231 -16.67 1.14 4.11
N PRO A 232 -17.90 1.08 3.56
CA PRO A 232 -18.69 2.27 3.29
C PRO A 232 -18.97 3.08 4.57
N THR A 233 -18.85 4.40 4.48
CA THR A 233 -19.36 5.30 5.52
C THR A 233 -20.88 5.37 5.47
N GLN A 234 -21.51 5.30 6.64
CA GLN A 234 -22.94 5.36 6.85
C GLN A 234 -23.30 6.52 7.77
N GLN A 235 -24.55 6.97 7.70
CA GLN A 235 -25.10 8.01 8.57
C GLN A 235 -26.43 7.56 9.15
N GLY A 236 -26.65 7.80 10.45
CA GLY A 236 -27.90 7.43 11.11
C GLY A 236 -27.89 7.80 12.60
N SER A 237 -29.06 8.19 13.13
CA SER A 237 -29.25 8.52 14.55
C SER A 237 -28.25 9.53 15.12
N GLY A 238 -27.81 10.50 14.30
CA GLY A 238 -26.83 11.52 14.69
C GLY A 238 -25.36 11.09 14.58
N PHE A 239 -25.09 9.86 14.14
CA PHE A 239 -23.73 9.36 13.89
C PHE A 239 -23.38 9.38 12.41
N VAL A 240 -22.12 9.68 12.12
CA VAL A 240 -21.42 9.27 10.89
C VAL A 240 -20.48 8.14 11.29
N TYR A 241 -20.55 6.97 10.65
CA TYR A 241 -19.80 5.80 11.12
C TYR A 241 -19.40 4.83 10.02
N ARG A 242 -18.42 3.99 10.33
CA ARG A 242 -17.98 2.83 9.54
C ARG A 242 -18.07 1.57 10.40
N TYR A 243 -18.59 0.49 9.81
CA TYR A 243 -18.66 -0.82 10.44
C TYR A 243 -17.68 -1.79 9.77
N TYR A 244 -16.84 -2.42 10.58
CA TYR A 244 -15.78 -3.34 10.19
C TYR A 244 -16.22 -4.76 10.47
N ALA A 245 -16.73 -5.44 9.44
CA ALA A 245 -17.43 -6.71 9.61
C ALA A 245 -16.56 -7.84 10.20
N GLN A 246 -15.26 -7.86 9.91
CA GLN A 246 -14.37 -8.93 10.39
C GLN A 246 -14.02 -8.75 11.88
N THR A 247 -13.85 -7.51 12.34
CA THR A 247 -13.55 -7.19 13.74
C THR A 247 -14.78 -6.84 14.56
N GLN A 248 -15.95 -6.82 13.93
CA GLN A 248 -17.23 -6.38 14.49
C GLN A 248 -17.14 -5.00 15.17
N THR A 249 -16.25 -4.15 14.67
CA THR A 249 -15.95 -2.85 15.28
C THR A 249 -16.71 -1.75 14.57
N TYR A 250 -17.15 -0.74 15.31
CA TYR A 250 -17.64 0.53 14.77
C TYR A 250 -16.65 1.63 15.11
N LEU A 251 -16.32 2.46 14.12
CA LEU A 251 -15.74 3.78 14.35
C LEU A 251 -16.81 4.81 13.97
N ALA A 252 -17.05 5.76 14.84
CA ALA A 252 -18.11 6.75 14.65
C ALA A 252 -17.66 8.15 15.04
N VAL A 253 -18.35 9.14 14.49
CA VAL A 253 -18.29 10.53 14.90
C VAL A 253 -19.71 10.98 15.24
N MET A 254 -19.87 11.59 16.40
CA MET A 254 -21.10 12.26 16.83
C MET A 254 -20.76 13.65 17.34
N GLY A 255 -21.27 14.69 16.66
CA GLY A 255 -20.90 16.06 16.97
C GLY A 255 -19.39 16.29 16.84
N ASN A 256 -18.72 16.62 17.95
CA ASN A 256 -17.27 16.83 18.01
C ASN A 256 -16.51 15.65 18.63
N GLU A 257 -17.13 14.48 18.77
CA GLU A 257 -16.53 13.35 19.48
C GLU A 257 -16.31 12.17 18.54
N VAL A 258 -15.14 11.55 18.65
CA VAL A 258 -14.81 10.30 17.97
C VAL A 258 -15.07 9.16 18.95
N LEU A 259 -15.78 8.15 18.47
CA LEU A 259 -16.28 7.04 19.27
C LEU A 259 -15.88 5.71 18.64
N ALA A 260 -15.71 4.68 19.47
CA ALA A 260 -15.54 3.32 19.01
C ALA A 260 -16.39 2.34 19.82
N LEU A 261 -16.95 1.35 19.13
CA LEU A 261 -17.50 0.15 19.76
C LEU A 261 -16.72 -1.04 19.22
N ALA A 262 -15.91 -1.66 20.07
CA ALA A 262 -15.09 -2.82 19.70
C ALA A 262 -15.41 -3.96 20.69
N PRO A 263 -16.36 -4.86 20.36
CA PRO A 263 -16.84 -5.90 21.27
C PRO A 263 -15.75 -6.82 21.82
N ALA A 264 -14.67 -7.01 21.07
CA ALA A 264 -13.50 -7.77 21.50
C ALA A 264 -12.70 -7.11 22.65
N LEU A 265 -12.93 -5.82 22.93
CA LEU A 265 -12.32 -5.07 24.03
C LEU A 265 -13.35 -4.72 25.11
N SER A 266 -14.52 -4.24 24.70
CA SER A 266 -15.58 -3.79 25.60
C SER A 266 -16.93 -3.83 24.89
N PRO A 267 -18.02 -4.22 25.58
CA PRO A 267 -19.38 -4.11 25.04
C PRO A 267 -19.91 -2.67 25.02
N LEU A 268 -19.20 -1.72 25.63
CA LEU A 268 -19.61 -0.32 25.74
C LEU A 268 -19.07 0.51 24.57
N VAL A 269 -19.82 1.55 24.20
CA VAL A 269 -19.30 2.61 23.33
C VAL A 269 -18.25 3.39 24.12
N LEU A 270 -17.05 3.48 23.55
CA LEU A 270 -15.91 4.19 24.11
C LEU A 270 -15.74 5.54 23.43
N SER A 271 -15.53 6.58 24.23
CA SER A 271 -15.02 7.84 23.71
C SER A 271 -13.53 7.73 23.43
N LEU A 272 -13.14 8.12 22.22
CA LEU A 272 -11.74 8.23 21.81
C LEU A 272 -11.23 9.67 21.92
N GLY A 273 -12.09 10.65 22.26
CA GLY A 273 -11.75 12.06 22.37
C GLY A 273 -12.28 12.93 21.24
N ALA A 274 -11.80 14.17 21.15
CA ALA A 274 -12.36 15.17 20.25
C ALA A 274 -11.95 14.95 18.79
N LEU A 275 -12.88 15.21 17.86
CA LEU A 275 -12.66 15.12 16.42
C LEU A 275 -11.48 15.99 15.96
N ALA A 276 -11.35 17.19 16.52
CA ALA A 276 -10.26 18.12 16.19
C ALA A 276 -8.88 17.53 16.50
N ASP A 277 -8.73 16.81 17.61
CA ASP A 277 -7.44 16.22 18.03
C ASP A 277 -7.04 15.08 17.09
N TRP A 278 -8.00 14.20 16.78
CA TRP A 278 -7.79 13.11 15.82
C TRP A 278 -7.51 13.62 14.42
N MET A 279 -8.19 14.68 14.01
CA MET A 279 -7.95 15.33 12.74
C MET A 279 -6.52 15.89 12.70
N ALA A 280 -6.03 16.53 13.77
CA ALA A 280 -4.67 17.06 13.82
C ALA A 280 -3.61 15.94 13.70
N LEU A 281 -3.83 14.80 14.35
CA LEU A 281 -2.99 13.61 14.19
C LEU A 281 -3.01 13.08 12.75
N ALA A 282 -4.21 12.91 12.19
CA ALA A 282 -4.43 12.46 10.82
C ALA A 282 -3.68 13.37 9.83
N GLN A 283 -3.81 14.69 9.97
CA GLN A 283 -3.08 15.68 9.17
C GLN A 283 -1.56 15.55 9.30
N GLY A 284 -1.05 15.39 10.53
CA GLY A 284 0.38 15.29 10.79
C GLY A 284 1.05 14.12 10.09
N VAL A 285 0.32 13.01 9.88
CA VAL A 285 0.80 11.85 9.11
C VAL A 285 0.26 11.81 7.67
N GLY A 286 -0.42 12.88 7.26
CA GLY A 286 -0.94 13.11 5.93
C GLY A 286 -2.13 12.24 5.59
N TYR A 287 -3.22 12.36 6.33
CA TYR A 287 -4.61 12.01 5.97
C TYR A 287 -5.45 13.28 5.97
#